data_AF-A0A383BRM2-F1
#
_entry.id   AF-A0A383BRM2-F1
#
_cell.length_a   1.000
_cell.length_b   1.000
_cell.length_c   1.000
_cell.angle_alpha   90.00
_cell.angle_beta   90.00
_cell.angle_gamma   90.00
#
_symmetry.space_group_name_H-M   'P 1'
#
loop_
_entity.id
_entity.type
_entity.pdbx_description
1 polymer ?
#
loop_
_entity_poly.entity_id
_entity_poly.type
_entity_poly.pdbx_seq_one_letter_code
_entity_poly.pdbx_strand_id
1 'polypeptide(L)'
;MDNKTNDRPLGLWSATAAVVATMIGAGIFGATGGFAYQLGSDANALLVWFFCGLLALTGALSLGEMGAMLPRSGGCYAYNRHLYGETAGYLSGVLSWLLAFVGALAYITLLLGYHIQQFIPA
;
A
#
# COMPACT_ATOMS: atom_id res chain seq x y z
N MET A 1 27.67 27.80 -14.85
CA MET A 1 26.81 27.82 -13.65
C MET A 1 25.86 26.65 -13.77
N ASP A 2 26.10 25.63 -12.93
CA ASP A 2 25.28 24.45 -12.58
C ASP A 2 24.38 23.81 -13.66
N ASN A 3 24.94 22.82 -14.39
CA ASN A 3 24.20 21.86 -15.21
C ASN A 3 23.64 20.78 -14.27
N LYS A 4 22.41 20.94 -13.79
CA LYS A 4 21.71 19.89 -13.06
C LYS A 4 21.25 18.83 -14.05
N THR A 5 22.04 17.76 -14.18
CA THR A 5 21.55 16.50 -14.75
C THR A 5 20.32 16.09 -13.93
N ASN A 6 19.16 16.07 -14.57
CA ASN A 6 17.95 15.48 -14.00
C ASN A 6 18.13 13.95 -14.02
N ASP A 7 19.01 13.44 -13.16
CA ASP A 7 19.22 12.01 -12.96
C ASP A 7 18.02 11.49 -12.18
N ARG A 8 16.85 11.37 -12.85
CA ARG A 8 15.70 10.62 -12.35
C ARG A 8 16.06 9.14 -12.48
N PRO A 9 16.43 8.43 -11.39
CA PRO A 9 16.94 7.07 -11.50
C PRO A 9 15.84 6.06 -11.87
N LEU A 10 14.57 6.47 -11.78
CA LEU A 10 13.40 5.63 -12.04
C LEU A 10 12.68 6.11 -13.29
N GLY A 11 12.68 5.26 -14.33
CA GLY A 11 11.78 5.40 -15.46
C GLY A 11 10.36 4.92 -15.14
N LEU A 12 9.42 5.18 -16.04
CA LEU A 12 8.00 4.80 -15.88
C LEU A 12 7.84 3.32 -15.56
N TRP A 13 8.49 2.44 -16.32
CA TRP A 13 8.39 1.00 -16.12
C TRP A 13 8.90 0.55 -14.76
N SER A 14 10.09 1.03 -14.36
CA SER A 14 10.68 0.70 -13.05
C SER A 14 9.82 1.22 -11.90
N ALA A 15 9.25 2.43 -12.04
CA ALA A 15 8.36 3.01 -11.05
C ALA A 15 7.04 2.21 -10.93
N THR A 16 6.40 1.87 -12.06
CA THR A 16 5.18 1.07 -12.07
C THR A 16 5.42 -0.33 -11.50
N ALA A 17 6.51 -0.99 -11.90
CA ALA A 17 6.87 -2.31 -11.37
C ALA A 17 7.09 -2.27 -9.85
N ALA A 18 7.75 -1.23 -9.33
CA ALA A 18 7.95 -1.05 -7.90
C ALA A 18 6.62 -0.86 -7.15
N VAL A 19 5.67 -0.11 -7.72
CA VAL A 19 4.33 0.04 -7.14
C VAL A 19 3.59 -1.29 -7.14
N VAL A 20 3.57 -2.02 -8.26
CA VAL A 20 2.91 -3.33 -8.34
C VAL A 20 3.50 -4.31 -7.32
N ALA A 21 4.83 -4.34 -7.19
CA ALA A 21 5.52 -5.20 -6.23
C ALA A 21 5.20 -4.87 -4.76
N THR A 22 4.97 -3.59 -4.42
CA THR A 22 4.59 -3.20 -3.05
C THR A 22 3.11 -3.38 -2.76
N MET A 23 2.24 -3.39 -3.78
CA MET A 23 0.80 -3.61 -3.62
C MET A 23 0.43 -5.10 -3.47
N ILE A 24 1.09 -5.99 -4.22
CA ILE A 24 0.84 -7.45 -4.12
C ILE A 24 1.60 -8.00 -2.92
N GLY A 25 0.87 -8.38 -1.87
CA GLY A 25 1.45 -8.89 -0.63
C GLY A 25 0.61 -9.95 0.06
N ALA A 26 0.93 -10.22 1.33
CA ALA A 26 0.30 -11.24 2.16
C ALA A 26 -1.24 -11.17 2.23
N GLY A 27 -1.83 -10.00 1.99
CA GLY A 27 -3.29 -9.79 2.06
C GLY A 27 -4.10 -10.69 1.13
N ILE A 28 -3.59 -11.00 -0.08
CA ILE A 28 -4.31 -11.88 -1.02
C ILE A 28 -4.43 -13.31 -0.47
N PHE A 29 -3.41 -13.78 0.26
CA PHE A 29 -3.35 -15.13 0.80
C PHE A 29 -4.10 -15.27 2.12
N GLY A 30 -4.04 -14.24 2.98
CA GLY A 30 -4.67 -14.31 4.30
C GLY A 30 -6.11 -13.78 4.35
N ALA A 31 -6.38 -12.62 3.76
CA ALA A 31 -7.70 -11.98 3.91
C ALA A 31 -8.75 -12.57 2.97
N THR A 32 -8.36 -12.92 1.73
CA THR A 32 -9.28 -13.31 0.65
C THR A 32 -10.13 -14.53 0.99
N GLY A 33 -9.52 -15.58 1.50
CA GLY A 33 -10.25 -16.79 1.89
C GLY A 33 -11.27 -16.51 3.00
N GLY A 34 -10.89 -15.68 3.97
CA GLY A 34 -11.73 -15.38 5.14
C GLY A 34 -13.02 -14.64 4.79
N PHE A 35 -12.96 -13.62 3.92
CA PHE A 35 -14.18 -12.94 3.50
C PHE A 35 -14.95 -13.72 2.43
N ALA A 36 -14.27 -14.42 1.51
CA ALA A 36 -14.97 -15.27 0.54
C ALA A 36 -15.83 -16.32 1.24
N TYR A 37 -15.31 -16.94 2.31
CA TYR A 37 -16.06 -17.86 3.16
C TYR A 37 -17.28 -17.19 3.82
N GLN A 38 -17.12 -15.97 4.36
CA GLN A 38 -18.24 -15.23 4.98
C GLN A 38 -19.32 -14.80 3.98
N LEU A 39 -18.94 -14.51 2.73
CA LEU A 39 -19.85 -14.10 1.68
C LEU A 39 -20.64 -15.28 1.07
N GLY A 40 -20.17 -16.51 1.26
CA GLY A 40 -20.84 -17.76 0.88
C GLY A 40 -21.01 -18.00 -0.63
N SER A 41 -20.55 -17.07 -1.48
CA SER A 41 -20.61 -17.18 -2.94
C SER A 41 -19.41 -16.50 -3.60
N ASP A 42 -18.76 -17.23 -4.51
CA ASP A 42 -17.61 -16.75 -5.27
C ASP A 42 -17.95 -15.51 -6.11
N ALA A 43 -19.17 -15.46 -6.65
CA ALA A 43 -19.65 -14.31 -7.42
C ALA A 43 -19.73 -13.03 -6.55
N ASN A 44 -20.18 -13.17 -5.30
CA ASN A 44 -20.23 -12.04 -4.37
C ASN A 44 -18.82 -11.57 -3.99
N ALA A 45 -17.88 -12.50 -3.79
CA ALA A 45 -16.49 -12.17 -3.50
C ALA A 45 -15.84 -11.39 -4.65
N LEU A 46 -16.08 -11.78 -5.90
CA LEU A 46 -15.59 -11.07 -7.09
C LEU A 46 -16.22 -9.68 -7.25
N LEU A 47 -17.52 -9.54 -6.96
CA LEU A 47 -18.19 -8.23 -6.98
C LEU A 47 -17.59 -7.28 -5.95
N VAL A 48 -17.37 -7.74 -4.71
CA VAL A 48 -16.71 -6.94 -3.68
C VAL A 48 -15.29 -6.55 -4.10
N TRP A 49 -14.52 -7.49 -4.66
CA TRP A 49 -13.20 -7.20 -5.22
C TRP A 49 -13.25 -6.10 -6.28
N PHE A 50 -14.21 -6.17 -7.19
CA PHE A 50 -14.39 -5.17 -8.23
C PHE A 50 -14.69 -3.78 -7.65
N PHE A 51 -15.63 -3.68 -6.69
CA PHE A 51 -15.95 -2.41 -6.04
C PHE A 51 -14.78 -1.86 -5.21
N CYS A 52 -14.06 -2.71 -4.48
CA CYS A 52 -12.85 -2.31 -3.77
C CYS A 52 -11.76 -1.82 -4.74
N GLY A 53 -11.61 -2.47 -5.90
CA GLY A 53 -10.69 -2.05 -6.96
C GLY A 53 -11.03 -0.68 -7.53
N LEU A 54 -12.32 -0.40 -7.78
CA LEU A 54 -12.77 0.92 -8.20
C LEU A 54 -12.48 1.98 -7.13
N LEU A 55 -12.76 1.69 -5.87
CA LEU A 55 -12.45 2.60 -4.77
C LEU A 55 -10.94 2.87 -4.66
N ALA A 56 -10.12 1.84 -4.73
CA ALA A 56 -8.67 1.97 -4.72
C ALA A 56 -8.15 2.81 -5.91
N LEU A 57 -8.73 2.62 -7.10
CA LEU A 57 -8.37 3.40 -8.30
C LEU A 57 -8.63 4.89 -8.10
N THR A 58 -9.79 5.27 -7.52
CA THR A 58 -10.08 6.68 -7.25
C THR A 58 -9.05 7.30 -6.31
N GLY A 59 -8.68 6.59 -5.22
CA GLY A 59 -7.63 7.04 -4.30
C GLY A 59 -6.24 7.15 -4.98
N ALA A 60 -5.89 6.21 -5.85
CA ALA A 60 -4.65 6.24 -6.60
C ALA A 60 -4.56 7.44 -7.55
N LEU A 61 -5.66 7.78 -8.22
CA LEU A 61 -5.74 8.96 -9.09
C LEU A 61 -5.60 10.26 -8.29
N SER A 62 -6.30 10.40 -7.15
CA SER A 62 -6.18 11.59 -6.29
C SER A 62 -4.76 11.76 -5.74
N LEU A 63 -4.10 10.66 -5.32
CA LEU A 63 -2.70 10.70 -4.90
C LEU A 63 -1.75 10.98 -6.06
N GLY A 64 -2.08 10.54 -7.28
CA GLY A 64 -1.35 10.85 -8.50
C GLY A 64 -1.38 12.34 -8.84
N GLU A 65 -2.54 12.98 -8.75
CA GLU A 65 -2.69 14.43 -8.93
C GLU A 65 -1.89 15.21 -7.88
N MET A 66 -1.97 14.81 -6.61
CA MET A 66 -1.16 15.41 -5.54
C MET A 66 0.34 15.23 -5.78
N GLY A 67 0.78 14.07 -6.25
CA GLY A 67 2.19 13.81 -6.58
C GLY A 67 2.70 14.62 -7.76
N ALA A 68 1.83 14.93 -8.73
CA ALA A 68 2.14 15.83 -9.82
C ALA A 68 2.20 17.30 -9.37
N MET A 69 1.31 17.71 -8.44
CA MET A 69 1.26 19.07 -7.90
C MET A 69 2.42 19.38 -6.95
N LEU A 70 2.83 18.41 -6.12
CA LEU A 70 3.92 18.55 -5.15
C LEU A 70 5.01 17.49 -5.38
N PRO A 71 5.90 17.67 -6.38
CA PRO A 71 6.93 16.68 -6.75
C PRO A 71 8.12 16.73 -5.76
N ARG A 72 7.85 16.44 -4.49
CA ARG A 72 8.84 16.37 -3.40
C ARG A 72 8.87 14.95 -2.85
N SER A 73 10.06 14.48 -2.49
CA SER A 73 10.21 13.21 -1.78
C SER A 73 9.50 13.26 -0.42
N GLY A 74 8.72 12.22 -0.11
CA GLY A 74 8.06 12.07 1.19
C GLY A 74 6.59 11.63 1.14
N GLY A 75 5.95 11.57 -0.03
CA GLY A 75 4.58 11.04 -0.18
C GLY A 75 3.57 11.71 0.77
N CYS A 76 2.72 10.92 1.43
CA CYS A 76 1.70 11.42 2.34
C CYS A 76 2.25 12.29 3.50
N TYR A 77 3.48 12.02 3.97
CA TYR A 77 4.13 12.88 4.96
C TYR A 77 4.35 14.29 4.41
N ALA A 78 4.87 14.41 3.18
CA ALA A 78 5.12 15.69 2.54
C ALA A 78 3.80 16.43 2.24
N TYR A 79 2.75 15.70 1.83
CA TYR A 79 1.43 16.28 1.57
C TYR A 79 0.79 16.83 2.86
N ASN A 80 0.76 16.02 3.92
CA ASN A 80 0.19 16.43 5.20
C ASN A 80 0.99 17.56 5.86
N ARG A 81 2.32 17.55 5.75
CA ARG A 81 3.16 18.65 6.24
C ARG A 81 2.89 19.95 5.50
N HIS A 82 2.61 19.87 4.19
CA HIS A 82 2.33 21.05 3.37
C HIS A 82 0.95 21.64 3.65
N LEU A 83 -0.08 20.80 3.81
CA LEU A 83 -1.46 21.23 4.01
C LEU A 83 -1.79 21.62 5.45
N TYR A 84 -1.29 20.87 6.42
CA TYR A 84 -1.73 20.95 7.83
C TYR A 84 -0.61 21.37 8.79
N GLY A 85 0.59 21.66 8.26
CA GLY A 85 1.73 22.10 9.05
C GLY A 85 2.54 20.95 9.67
N GLU A 86 3.49 21.34 10.52
CA GLU A 86 4.58 20.44 10.95
C GLU A 86 4.12 19.31 11.87
N THR A 87 3.14 19.56 12.74
CA THR A 87 2.61 18.57 13.68
C THR A 87 1.87 17.43 12.97
N ALA A 88 1.00 17.76 12.02
CA ALA A 88 0.27 16.80 11.21
C ALA A 88 1.21 16.01 10.28
N GLY A 89 2.22 16.68 9.72
CA GLY A 89 3.31 16.02 9.00
C GLY A 89 4.01 14.99 9.86
N TYR A 90 4.52 15.39 11.04
CA TYR A 90 5.19 14.49 11.98
C TYR A 90 4.33 13.27 12.34
N LEU A 91 3.07 13.48 12.72
CA LEU A 91 2.15 12.39 13.07
C LEU A 91 1.92 11.43 11.90
N SER A 92 1.71 11.96 10.69
CA SER A 92 1.57 11.14 9.48
C SER A 92 2.81 10.31 9.19
N GLY A 93 4.00 10.87 9.40
CA GLY A 93 5.27 10.16 9.24
C GLY A 93 5.44 9.02 10.23
N VAL A 94 5.22 9.30 11.52
CA VAL A 94 5.29 8.29 12.59
C VAL A 94 4.27 7.17 12.37
N LEU A 95 3.03 7.53 12.03
CA LEU A 95 1.97 6.54 11.78
C LEU A 95 2.29 5.68 10.56
N SER A 96 2.77 6.27 9.46
CA SER A 96 3.16 5.53 8.26
C SER A 96 4.30 4.56 8.56
N TRP A 97 5.29 4.99 9.35
CA TRP A 97 6.40 4.13 9.76
C TRP A 97 5.93 2.95 10.62
N LEU A 98 5.08 3.20 11.63
CA LEU A 98 4.52 2.15 12.47
C LEU A 98 3.69 1.14 11.67
N LEU A 99 2.80 1.61 10.80
CA LEU A 99 1.95 0.74 10.00
C LEU A 99 2.74 -0.06 8.97
N ALA A 100 3.66 0.58 8.26
CA ALA A 100 4.44 -0.05 7.19
C ALA A 100 5.44 -1.08 7.71
N PHE A 101 6.09 -0.83 8.85
CA PHE A 101 7.10 -1.75 9.38
C PHE A 101 6.50 -2.70 10.42
N VAL A 102 5.86 -2.19 11.46
CA VAL A 102 5.40 -3.03 12.58
C VAL A 102 4.16 -3.80 12.18
N GLY A 103 3.16 -3.13 11.60
CA GLY A 103 1.89 -3.75 11.21
C GLY A 103 2.08 -4.81 10.12
N ALA A 104 2.81 -4.49 9.06
CA ALA A 104 3.05 -5.41 7.96
C ALA A 104 3.84 -6.65 8.41
N LEU A 105 4.93 -6.48 9.18
CA LEU A 105 5.72 -7.62 9.68
C LEU A 105 4.92 -8.51 10.62
N ALA A 106 4.11 -7.92 11.51
CA ALA A 106 3.23 -8.67 12.40
C ALA A 106 2.23 -9.52 11.61
N TYR A 107 1.57 -8.93 10.61
CA TYR A 107 0.61 -9.64 9.77
C TYR A 107 1.26 -10.80 8.99
N ILE A 108 2.41 -10.56 8.36
CA ILE A 108 3.16 -11.60 7.63
C ILE A 108 3.56 -12.74 8.56
N THR A 109 4.04 -12.42 9.76
CA THR A 109 4.46 -13.44 10.75
C THR A 109 3.29 -14.28 11.24
N LEU A 110 2.15 -13.66 11.54
CA LEU A 110 0.93 -14.37 11.93
C LEU A 110 0.43 -15.28 10.80
N LEU A 111 0.43 -14.77 9.57
CA LEU A 111 -0.01 -15.54 8.40
C LEU A 111 0.91 -16.74 8.15
N LEU A 112 2.23 -16.56 8.26
CA LEU A 112 3.19 -17.64 8.16
C LEU A 112 2.97 -18.68 9.25
N GLY A 113 2.80 -18.25 10.51
CA GLY A 113 2.52 -19.15 11.63
C GLY A 113 1.25 -19.98 11.40
N TYR A 114 0.19 -19.36 10.91
CA TYR A 114 -1.05 -20.04 10.54
C TYR A 114 -0.84 -21.08 9.44
N HIS A 115 -0.08 -20.76 8.39
CA HIS A 115 0.18 -21.70 7.31
C HIS A 115 1.13 -22.84 7.72
N ILE A 116 2.15 -22.59 8.54
CA ILE A 116 3.07 -23.64 9.01
C ILE A 116 2.31 -24.70 9.84
N GLN A 117 1.34 -24.28 10.66
CA GLN A 117 0.51 -25.22 11.44
C GLN A 117 -0.28 -26.19 10.57
N GLN A 118 -0.58 -25.84 9.32
CA GLN A 118 -1.28 -26.75 8.39
C GLN A 118 -0.38 -27.91 7.93
N PHE A 119 0.95 -27.76 8.01
CA PHE A 119 1.91 -28.76 7.55
C PHE A 119 2.46 -29.65 8.68
N ILE A 120 2.33 -29.24 9.94
CA ILE A 120 2.76 -30.03 11.10
C ILE A 120 1.50 -30.66 11.72
N PRO A 121 1.21 -31.94 11.45
CA PRO A 121 0.15 -32.65 12.17
C PRO A 121 0.53 -32.74 13.65
N ALA A 122 -0.45 -32.48 14.54
CA ALA A 122 -0.31 -32.62 15.98
C ALA A 122 -0.12 -34.08 16.43
#